data_AF-A0A7Y1YSW7-F1
#
_entry.id   AF-A0A7Y1YSW7-F1
#
_cell.length_a   1.000
_cell.length_b   1.000
_cell.length_c   1.000
_cell.angle_alpha   90.00
_cell.angle_beta   90.00
_cell.angle_gamma   90.00
#
_symmetry.space_group_name_H-M   'P 1'
#
loop_
_entity.id
_entity.type
_entity.pdbx_description
1 polymer ?
#
loop_
_entity_poly.entity_id
_entity_poly.type
_entity_poly.pdbx_seq_one_letter_code
_entity_poly.pdbx_strand_id
1 'polypeptide(L)' 'AQQGRYDTGHCRPADGERYRFHYRPEIDAATGFTLVATPTEPQQGDACGWLSIDELGLQSVQNEDAAACWSGRSGR' A
#
# COMPACT_ATOMS: atom_id res chain seq x y z
N ALA A 1 -9.81 -11.01 8.08
CA ALA A 1 -10.58 -11.85 7.14
C ALA A 1 -11.94 -12.16 7.75
N GLN A 2 -13.03 -11.77 7.09
CA GLN A 2 -14.36 -12.26 7.46
C GLN A 2 -14.63 -13.51 6.61
N GLN A 3 -14.93 -14.65 7.25
CA GLN A 3 -15.31 -15.89 6.56
C GLN A 3 -14.24 -16.42 5.57
N GLY A 4 -12.95 -16.17 5.84
CA GLY A 4 -11.85 -16.59 4.95
C GLY A 4 -11.65 -15.71 3.72
N ARG A 5 -12.27 -14.52 3.67
CA ARG A 5 -12.11 -13.54 2.59
C ARG A 5 -11.67 -12.18 3.14
N TYR A 6 -11.01 -11.40 2.29
CA TYR A 6 -10.70 -10.00 2.54
C TYR A 6 -11.78 -9.13 1.93
N ASP A 7 -12.46 -8.32 2.74
CA ASP A 7 -13.47 -7.37 2.29
C ASP A 7 -12.79 -6.07 1.82
N THR A 8 -12.09 -6.14 0.69
CA THR A 8 -11.36 -5.01 0.12
C THR A 8 -12.28 -4.01 -0.60
N GLY A 9 -13.55 -4.39 -0.82
CA GLY A 9 -14.56 -3.52 -1.42
C GLY A 9 -15.19 -2.56 -0.42
N HIS A 10 -15.49 -3.03 0.80
CA HIS A 10 -16.13 -2.20 1.84
C HIS A 10 -15.12 -1.63 2.84
N CYS A 11 -14.01 -2.32 3.12
CA CYS A 11 -12.92 -1.73 3.90
C CYS A 11 -12.07 -0.85 3.00
N ARG A 12 -12.38 0.45 2.96
CA ARG A 12 -11.52 1.45 2.31
C ARG A 12 -10.54 2.03 3.33
N PRO A 13 -9.22 1.96 3.07
CA PRO A 13 -8.25 2.65 3.90
C PRO A 13 -8.50 4.17 3.80
N ALA A 14 -8.32 4.88 4.91
CA ALA A 14 -8.40 6.32 4.89
C ALA A 14 -7.18 6.90 4.17
N ASP A 15 -7.41 7.85 3.27
CA ASP A 15 -6.33 8.57 2.60
C ASP A 15 -5.53 9.40 3.60
N GLY A 16 -4.22 9.46 3.38
CA GLY A 16 -3.33 10.39 4.05
C GLY A 16 -3.13 11.65 3.21
N GLU A 17 -2.58 12.71 3.82
CA GLU A 17 -2.28 13.96 3.12
C GLU A 17 -1.28 13.77 1.96
N ARG A 18 -0.32 12.85 2.13
CA ARG A 18 0.80 12.59 1.21
C ARG A 18 0.60 11.38 0.30
N TYR A 19 -0.31 10.49 0.67
CA TYR A 19 -0.51 9.22 -0.01
C TYR A 19 -1.99 8.85 -0.02
N ARG A 20 -2.49 8.50 -1.21
CA ARG A 20 -3.80 7.88 -1.39
C ARG A 20 -3.67 6.37 -1.30
N PHE A 21 -4.55 5.72 -0.55
CA PHE A 21 -4.50 4.28 -0.33
C PHE A 21 -5.65 3.57 -1.06
N HIS A 22 -5.35 2.43 -1.66
CA HIS A 22 -6.37 1.56 -2.25
C HIS A 22 -5.93 0.09 -2.22
N TYR A 23 -6.90 -0.82 -2.19
CA TYR A 23 -6.63 -2.26 -2.29
C TYR A 23 -6.64 -2.72 -3.75
N ARG A 24 -5.89 -3.76 -4.06
CA ARG A 24 -5.96 -4.49 -5.34
C ARG A 24 -6.13 -5.98 -5.04
N PRO A 25 -7.19 -6.64 -5.54
CA PRO A 25 -8.32 -6.05 -6.24
C PRO A 25 -9.22 -5.22 -5.30
N GLU A 26 -9.85 -4.16 -5.82
CA GLU A 26 -10.85 -3.33 -5.12
C GLU A 26 -12.22 -4.03 -4.98
N ILE A 27 -12.22 -5.36 -4.98
CA ILE A 27 -13.40 -6.21 -4.85
C ILE A 27 -13.05 -7.38 -3.95
N ASP A 28 -13.94 -7.74 -3.03
CA ASP A 28 -13.79 -8.78 -2.02
C ASP A 28 -12.89 -9.93 -2.45
N ALA A 29 -11.64 -9.85 -2.03
CA ALA A 29 -10.59 -10.71 -2.50
C ALA A 29 -10.61 -12.01 -1.69
N ALA A 30 -10.91 -13.11 -2.38
CA ALA A 30 -11.08 -14.41 -1.75
C ALA A 30 -9.75 -15.00 -1.23
N THR A 31 -8.63 -14.63 -1.85
CA THR A 31 -7.35 -15.33 -1.69
C THR A 31 -6.19 -14.44 -1.28
N GLY A 32 -6.32 -13.12 -1.35
CA GLY A 32 -5.21 -12.20 -1.04
C GLY A 32 -5.52 -10.77 -1.48
N PHE A 33 -4.72 -9.81 -1.03
CA PHE A 33 -4.89 -8.41 -1.40
C PHE A 33 -3.53 -7.74 -1.48
N THR A 34 -3.43 -6.69 -2.30
CA THR A 34 -2.30 -5.76 -2.28
C THR A 34 -2.80 -4.39 -1.87
N LEU A 35 -2.31 -3.85 -0.77
CA LEU A 35 -2.52 -2.44 -0.42
C LEU A 35 -1.50 -1.61 -1.17
N VAL A 36 -1.96 -0.58 -1.89
CA VAL A 36 -1.11 0.33 -2.66
C VAL A 36 -1.26 1.75 -2.10
N ALA A 37 -0.13 2.39 -1.85
CA ALA A 37 -0.01 3.80 -1.48
C ALA A 37 0.54 4.57 -2.68
N THR A 38 -0.27 5.47 -3.25
CA THR A 38 0.12 6.32 -4.38
C THR A 38 0.39 7.73 -3.89
N PRO A 39 1.55 8.35 -4.19
CA PRO A 39 1.83 9.72 -3.81
C PRO A 39 0.76 10.69 -4.30
N THR A 40 0.35 11.63 -3.45
CA THR A 40 -0.45 12.80 -3.83
C THR A 40 0.46 13.91 -4.38
N GLU A 41 -0.09 15.03 -4.87
CA GLU A 41 0.72 16.14 -5.43
C GLU A 41 1.86 16.60 -4.51
N PRO A 42 1.66 16.81 -3.20
CA PRO A 42 2.75 17.21 -2.28
C PRO A 42 3.91 16.19 -2.18
N GLN A 43 3.68 14.95 -2.62
CA GLN A 43 4.61 13.84 -2.50
C GLN A 43 5.02 13.28 -3.88
N GLN A 44 4.65 13.93 -5.00
CA GLN A 44 5.04 13.48 -6.34
C GLN A 44 6.56 13.46 -6.57
N GLY A 45 7.32 14.23 -5.79
CA GLY A 45 8.79 14.22 -5.81
C GLY A 45 9.43 13.08 -5.00
N ASP A 46 8.65 12.17 -4.43
CA ASP A 46 9.17 11.01 -3.72
C ASP A 46 9.86 10.04 -4.69
N ALA A 47 11.15 9.80 -4.46
CA ALA A 47 11.96 8.89 -5.27
C ALA A 47 11.36 7.47 -5.29
N CYS A 48 10.74 7.03 -4.20
CA CYS A 48 10.17 5.69 -4.08
C CYS A 48 8.94 5.48 -4.98
N GLY A 49 8.26 6.55 -5.38
CA GLY A 49 7.01 6.50 -6.14
C GLY A 49 5.89 5.84 -5.34
N TRP A 50 5.09 4.99 -5.99
CA TRP A 50 4.11 4.19 -5.26
C TRP A 50 4.78 3.10 -4.42
N LEU A 51 4.16 2.78 -3.29
CA LEU A 51 4.54 1.69 -2.40
C LEU A 51 3.40 0.67 -2.40
N SER A 52 3.71 -0.62 -2.30
CA SER A 52 2.69 -1.64 -2.09
C SER A 52 3.12 -2.74 -1.14
N ILE A 53 2.16 -3.34 -0.44
CA ILE A 53 2.36 -4.52 0.38
C ILE A 53 1.22 -5.51 0.16
N ASP A 54 1.54 -6.79 -0.02
CA ASP A 54 0.54 -7.85 -0.18
C ASP A 54 0.12 -8.52 1.14
N GLU A 55 -0.81 -9.47 1.08
CA GLU A 55 -1.32 -10.18 2.25
C GLU A 55 -0.26 -11.05 2.95
N LEU A 56 0.83 -11.38 2.24
CA LEU A 56 1.97 -12.15 2.76
C LEU A 56 3.05 -11.24 3.34
N GLY A 57 2.90 -9.91 3.21
CA GLY A 57 3.85 -8.92 3.68
C GLY A 57 4.97 -8.63 2.68
N LEU A 58 4.86 -9.08 1.44
CA LEU A 58 5.82 -8.74 0.39
C LEU A 58 5.67 -7.26 0.04
N GLN A 59 6.75 -6.51 0.24
CA GLN A 59 6.82 -5.08 -0.03
C GLN A 59 7.37 -4.83 -1.43
N SER A 60 6.83 -3.84 -2.12
CA SER A 60 7.29 -3.42 -3.44
C SER A 60 7.17 -1.91 -3.58
N VAL A 61 7.92 -1.35 -4.53
CA VAL A 61 7.99 0.08 -4.82
C VAL A 61 8.11 0.31 -6.32
N GLN A 62 7.86 1.55 -6.78
CA GLN A 62 7.83 1.85 -8.21
C GLN A 62 9.22 1.96 -8.86
N ASN A 63 10.10 2.75 -8.26
CA ASN A 63 11.29 3.26 -8.96
C ASN A 63 12.60 2.78 -8.36
N GLU A 64 12.61 2.42 -7.08
CA GLU A 64 13.83 2.15 -6.29
C GLU A 64 13.84 0.73 -5.72
N ASP A 65 14.85 0.41 -4.90
CA ASP A 65 14.86 -0.84 -4.13
C ASP A 65 13.90 -0.75 -2.92
N ALA A 66 13.10 -1.79 -2.70
CA ALA A 66 12.12 -1.81 -1.62
C ALA A 66 12.77 -1.63 -0.23
N ALA A 67 13.98 -2.16 -0.01
CA ALA A 67 14.68 -2.03 1.26
C ALA A 67 15.13 -0.58 1.54
N ALA A 68 15.35 0.25 0.53
CA ALA A 68 15.70 1.66 0.68
C ALA A 68 14.49 2.53 1.07
N CYS A 69 13.29 2.11 0.65
CA CYS A 69 12.06 2.90 0.77
C CYS A 69 11.17 2.48 1.96
N TRP A 70 11.20 1.21 2.35
CA TRP A 70 10.35 0.68 3.42
C TRP A 70 10.95 0.81 4.84
N SER A 71 12.13 1.42 4.97
CA SER A 71 12.92 1.49 6.21
C SER A 71 12.82 2.82 6.99
N GLY A 72 11.69 3.53 6.91
CA GLY A 72 11.48 4.86 7.53
C GLY A 72 11.41 4.92 9.07
N ARG A 73 11.83 3.88 9.81
CA ARG A 73 12.06 3.96 11.26
C ARG A 73 13.54 3.83 11.58
N SER A 74 14.31 4.86 11.24
CA SER A 74 15.39 5.26 12.13
C SER A 74 14.73 5.91 13.35
N GLY A 75 14.72 5.19 14.47
CA GLY A 75 14.24 5.71 15.73
C GLY A 75 14.95 7.00 16.11
N ARG A 76 14.18 7.95 16.65
CA ARG A 76 14.68 8.97 17.56
C ARG A 76 14.10 8.67 18.94
#